data_AF-A0A2W4VVG8-F1
#
_entry.id   AF-A0A2W4VVG8-F1
#
_cell.length_a   1.000
_cell.length_b   1.000
_cell.length_c   1.000
_cell.angle_alpha   90.00
_cell.angle_beta   90.00
_cell.angle_gamma   90.00
#
_symmetry.space_group_name_H-M   'P 1'
#
loop_
_entity.id
_entity.type
_entity.pdbx_description
1 polymer ?
#
loop_
_entity_poly.entity_id
_entity_poly.type
_entity_poly.pdbx_seq_one_letter_code
_entity_poly.pdbx_strand_id
1 'polypeptide(L)'
;MAINTLVPVIQKLSHTDKLLLLQVLVQELLKTEGIAQSLSSTAPEKYPAQLDAAPLTLAERQAFLQQPVAERQRVLAEQAAAMQNHYEQTTDWQDLIAGDIVEY
;
A
#
# COMPACT_ATOMS: atom_id res chain seq x y z
N MET A 1 -13.77 11.76 -23.21
CA MET A 1 -13.24 13.13 -23.03
C MET A 1 -11.75 13.01 -22.73
N ALA A 2 -10.90 13.77 -23.42
CA ALA A 2 -9.45 13.56 -23.40
C ALA A 2 -8.81 13.97 -22.06
N ILE A 3 -7.89 13.13 -21.55
CA ILE A 3 -7.15 13.32 -20.29
C ILE A 3 -6.53 14.73 -20.18
N ASN A 4 -6.17 15.34 -21.32
CA ASN A 4 -5.57 16.68 -21.40
C ASN A 4 -6.43 17.82 -20.82
N THR A 5 -7.74 17.65 -20.65
CA THR A 5 -8.60 18.69 -20.06
C THR A 5 -8.76 18.54 -18.54
N LEU A 6 -8.46 17.37 -17.97
CA LEU A 6 -8.67 17.07 -16.56
C LEU A 6 -7.48 17.51 -15.68
N VAL A 7 -6.26 17.37 -16.19
CA VAL A 7 -5.02 17.76 -15.49
C VAL A 7 -5.03 19.23 -15.01
N PRO A 8 -5.35 20.23 -15.86
CA PRO A 8 -5.37 21.62 -15.40
C PRO A 8 -6.52 21.94 -14.43
N VAL A 9 -7.61 21.17 -14.49
CA VAL A 9 -8.75 21.31 -13.54
C VAL A 9 -8.33 20.78 -12.17
N ILE A 10 -7.73 19.60 -12.12
CA ILE A 10 -7.23 18.97 -10.89
C ILE A 10 -6.15 19.84 -10.24
N GLN A 11 -5.29 20.50 -11.01
CA GLN A 11 -4.27 21.40 -10.47
C GLN A 11 -4.86 22.63 -9.75
N LYS A 12 -6.03 23.13 -10.17
CA LYS A 12 -6.72 24.28 -9.55
C LYS A 12 -7.48 23.94 -8.27
N LEU A 13 -7.67 22.66 -7.95
CA LEU A 13 -8.35 22.22 -6.73
C LEU A 13 -7.48 22.47 -5.48
N SER A 14 -8.14 22.71 -4.35
CA SER A 14 -7.50 22.82 -3.04
C SER A 14 -6.74 21.53 -2.71
N HIS A 15 -5.72 21.62 -1.85
CA HIS A 15 -4.94 20.45 -1.44
C HIS A 15 -5.83 19.37 -0.79
N THR A 16 -6.80 19.78 0.02
CA THR A 16 -7.79 18.89 0.64
C THR A 16 -8.68 18.21 -0.40
N ASP A 17 -9.13 18.93 -1.42
CA ASP A 17 -9.98 18.38 -2.47
C ASP A 17 -9.22 17.38 -3.36
N LYS A 18 -7.92 17.64 -3.59
CA LYS A 18 -7.02 16.69 -4.27
C LYS A 18 -6.87 15.40 -3.48
N LEU A 19 -6.72 15.47 -2.16
CA LEU A 19 -6.64 14.30 -1.29
C LEU A 19 -7.94 13.50 -1.29
N LEU A 20 -9.09 14.17 -1.24
CA LEU A 20 -10.40 13.52 -1.33
C LEU A 20 -10.61 12.84 -2.70
N LEU A 21 -10.21 13.51 -3.79
CA LEU A 21 -10.23 12.91 -5.13
C LEU A 21 -9.34 11.68 -5.22
N LEU A 22 -8.13 11.74 -4.67
CA LEU A 22 -7.19 10.62 -4.66
C LEU A 22 -7.75 9.44 -3.85
N GLN A 23 -8.39 9.72 -2.72
CA GLN A 23 -9.06 8.70 -1.90
C GLN A 23 -10.24 8.05 -2.63
N VAL A 24 -11.07 8.83 -3.32
CA VAL A 24 -12.20 8.32 -4.11
C VAL A 24 -11.71 7.49 -5.30
N LEU A 25 -10.66 7.94 -5.99
CA LEU A 25 -10.05 7.20 -7.10
C LEU A 25 -9.46 5.87 -6.63
N VAL A 26 -8.75 5.85 -5.51
CA VAL A 26 -8.23 4.61 -4.91
C VAL A 26 -9.36 3.66 -4.55
N GLN A 27 -10.47 4.16 -3.99
CA GLN A 27 -11.64 3.31 -3.69
C GLN A 27 -12.32 2.77 -4.93
N GLU A 28 -12.40 3.53 -6.02
CA GLU A 28 -12.97 3.02 -7.26
C GLU A 28 -12.06 2.03 -7.98
N LEU A 29 -10.74 2.24 -7.99
CA LEU A 29 -9.81 1.27 -8.54
C LEU A 29 -9.92 -0.09 -7.82
N LEU A 30 -10.02 -0.06 -6.49
CA LEU A 30 -10.22 -1.25 -5.67
C LEU A 30 -11.59 -1.92 -5.87
N LYS A 31 -12.60 -1.21 -6.38
CA LYS A 31 -13.92 -1.77 -6.71
C LYS A 31 -13.99 -2.31 -8.14
N THR A 32 -13.31 -1.66 -9.08
CA THR A 32 -13.28 -2.08 -10.50
C THR A 32 -12.40 -3.30 -10.72
N GLU A 33 -11.39 -3.48 -9.88
CA GLU A 33 -10.60 -4.71 -9.85
C GLU A 33 -11.33 -5.75 -9.02
N GLY A 34 -12.10 -6.61 -9.69
CA GLY A 34 -12.68 -7.83 -9.13
C GLY A 34 -11.62 -8.85 -8.70
N ILE A 35 -10.72 -8.49 -7.78
CA ILE A 35 -9.74 -9.39 -7.16
C ILE A 35 -10.34 -9.95 -5.86
N ALA A 36 -11.53 -10.54 -5.98
CA ALA A 36 -12.07 -11.43 -4.95
C ALA A 36 -11.90 -12.90 -5.33
N GLN A 37 -11.44 -13.23 -6.55
CA GLN A 37 -11.49 -14.61 -7.08
C GLN A 37 -10.19 -15.20 -7.64
N SER A 38 -9.01 -14.59 -7.46
CA SER A 38 -7.74 -15.24 -7.87
C SER A 38 -6.63 -15.24 -6.82
N LEU A 39 -6.92 -15.02 -5.54
CA LEU A 39 -5.92 -15.24 -4.47
C LEU A 39 -5.80 -16.73 -4.07
N SER A 40 -6.43 -17.64 -4.81
CA SER A 40 -6.22 -19.07 -4.68
C SER A 40 -5.36 -19.57 -5.84
N SER A 41 -4.19 -20.12 -5.51
CA SER A 41 -3.20 -20.76 -6.39
C SER A 41 -2.31 -19.83 -7.22
N THR A 42 -1.17 -19.45 -6.65
CA THR A 42 0.20 -19.79 -7.12
C THR A 42 1.20 -18.77 -6.56
N ALA A 43 1.52 -18.90 -5.27
CA ALA A 43 2.73 -18.28 -4.73
C ALA A 43 3.84 -19.34 -4.75
N PRO A 44 4.99 -19.13 -5.43
CA PRO A 44 6.14 -19.97 -5.18
C PRO A 44 6.56 -19.78 -3.72
N GLU A 45 6.65 -20.90 -3.01
CA GLU A 45 7.07 -21.01 -1.62
C GLU A 45 8.48 -20.43 -1.43
N LYS A 46 8.59 -19.14 -1.08
CA LYS A 46 9.68 -18.58 -0.26
C LYS A 46 9.44 -17.09 0.01
N TYR A 47 8.53 -16.82 0.94
CA TYR A 47 8.57 -15.58 1.69
C TYR A 47 8.80 -15.95 3.15
N PRO A 48 10.00 -15.74 3.72
CA PRO A 48 10.21 -15.90 5.16
C PRO A 48 9.68 -14.65 5.88
N ALA A 49 8.41 -14.32 5.67
CA ALA A 49 7.69 -13.38 6.51
C ALA A 49 6.41 -14.08 6.99
N GLN A 50 6.61 -15.23 7.63
CA GLN A 50 5.60 -15.76 8.53
C GLN A 50 5.55 -14.82 9.74
N LEU A 51 4.84 -13.70 9.57
CA LEU A 51 4.19 -13.05 10.68
C LEU A 51 3.13 -14.06 11.14
N ASP A 52 3.44 -14.84 12.18
CA ASP A 52 2.47 -15.65 12.93
C ASP A 52 1.36 -14.80 13.60
N ALA A 53 1.16 -13.56 13.14
CA ALA A 53 0.09 -12.68 13.56
C ALA A 53 -1.15 -13.00 12.72
N ALA A 54 -2.20 -13.46 13.39
CA ALA A 54 -3.52 -13.56 12.79
C ALA A 54 -3.87 -12.27 12.03
N PRO A 55 -4.56 -12.37 10.88
CA PRO A 55 -4.88 -11.19 10.09
C PRO A 55 -5.70 -10.20 10.92
N LEU A 56 -5.23 -8.97 11.01
CA LEU A 56 -5.92 -7.87 11.68
C LEU A 56 -7.36 -7.76 11.17
N THR A 57 -8.31 -7.74 12.09
CA THR A 57 -9.73 -7.48 11.82
C THR A 57 -9.93 -6.06 11.30
N LEU A 58 -11.07 -5.81 10.64
CA LEU A 58 -11.41 -4.46 10.17
C LEU A 58 -11.50 -3.45 11.33
N ALA A 59 -11.99 -3.89 12.49
CA ALA A 59 -12.11 -3.05 13.68
C ALA A 59 -10.74 -2.57 14.18
N GLU A 60 -9.73 -3.46 14.19
CA GLU A 60 -8.37 -3.12 14.63
C GLU A 60 -7.69 -2.15 13.67
N ARG A 61 -7.89 -2.34 12.35
CA ARG A 61 -7.37 -1.41 11.33
C ARG A 61 -8.01 -0.02 11.46
N GLN A 62 -9.32 0.03 11.72
CA GLN A 62 -10.03 1.29 11.96
C GLN A 62 -9.55 1.97 13.24
N ALA A 63 -9.40 1.22 14.33
CA ALA A 63 -8.89 1.75 15.60
C ALA A 63 -7.50 2.37 15.43
N PHE A 64 -6.60 1.72 14.68
CA PHE A 64 -5.29 2.27 14.35
C PHE A 64 -5.40 3.59 13.57
N LEU A 65 -6.25 3.65 12.53
CA LEU A 65 -6.42 4.87 11.71
C LEU A 65 -7.03 6.05 12.49
N GLN A 66 -7.83 5.77 13.52
CA GLN A 66 -8.40 6.79 14.41
C GLN A 66 -7.36 7.40 15.36
N GLN A 67 -6.18 6.79 15.51
CA GLN A 67 -5.13 7.36 16.35
C GLN A 67 -4.56 8.66 15.77
N PRO A 68 -4.11 9.59 16.63
CA PRO A 68 -3.37 10.77 16.20
C PRO A 68 -2.17 10.40 15.32
N VAL A 69 -1.80 11.29 14.40
CA VAL A 69 -0.70 11.08 13.46
C VAL A 69 0.60 10.69 14.18
N ALA A 70 0.90 11.35 15.30
CA ALA A 70 2.10 11.07 16.11
C ALA A 70 2.15 9.62 16.63
N GLU A 71 1.02 9.09 17.11
CA GLU A 71 0.98 7.72 17.62
C GLU A 71 1.06 6.68 16.51
N ARG A 72 0.42 6.94 15.37
CA ARG A 72 0.57 6.09 14.19
C ARG A 72 2.02 6.04 13.72
N GLN A 73 2.69 7.19 13.69
CA GLN A 73 4.11 7.26 13.32
C GLN A 73 5.00 6.50 14.31
N ARG A 74 4.75 6.63 15.61
CA ARG A 74 5.50 5.90 16.64
C ARG A 74 5.38 4.39 16.45
N VAL A 75 4.16 3.88 16.29
CA VAL A 75 3.89 2.44 16.09
C VAL A 75 4.54 1.93 14.80
N LEU A 76 4.44 2.68 13.70
CA LEU A 76 5.06 2.28 12.42
C LEU A 76 6.58 2.32 12.48
N ALA A 77 7.18 3.30 13.18
CA ALA A 77 8.62 3.39 13.34
C ALA A 77 9.18 2.20 14.14
N GLU A 78 8.48 1.79 15.20
CA GLU A 78 8.85 0.62 16.00
C GLU A 78 8.80 -0.68 15.17
N GLN A 79 7.73 -0.86 14.38
CA GLN A 79 7.60 -2.00 13.48
C GLN A 79 8.70 -2.00 12.40
N ALA A 80 8.99 -0.85 11.79
CA ALA A 80 10.05 -0.73 10.79
C ALA A 80 11.43 -1.09 11.36
N ALA A 81 11.74 -0.61 12.57
CA ALA A 81 12.98 -0.93 13.26
C ALA A 81 13.11 -2.43 13.56
N ALA A 82 12.01 -3.08 13.96
CA ALA A 82 12.00 -4.53 14.18
C ALA A 82 12.26 -5.33 12.89
N MET A 83 11.82 -4.82 11.74
CA MET A 83 12.00 -5.47 10.43
C MET A 83 13.37 -5.18 9.80
N GLN A 84 14.11 -4.16 10.28
CA GLN A 84 15.38 -3.72 9.69
C GLN A 84 16.39 -4.87 9.56
N ASN A 85 16.62 -5.63 10.64
CA ASN A 85 17.57 -6.74 10.63
C ASN A 85 17.22 -7.81 9.59
N HIS A 86 15.92 -8.04 9.37
CA HIS A 86 15.45 -9.02 8.40
C HIS A 86 15.78 -8.58 6.96
N TYR A 87 15.55 -7.31 6.62
CA TYR A 87 15.85 -6.77 5.29
C TYR A 87 17.34 -6.54 5.05
N GLU A 88 18.13 -6.24 6.09
CA GLU A 88 19.59 -6.12 5.96
C GLU A 88 20.27 -7.47 5.69
N GLN A 89 19.76 -8.56 6.27
CA GLN A 89 20.35 -9.89 6.16
C GLN A 89 19.81 -10.70 4.97
N THR A 90 18.59 -10.40 4.52
CA THR A 90 17.92 -11.14 3.45
C THR A 90 18.18 -10.46 2.12
N THR A 91 18.81 -11.17 1.18
CA THR A 91 19.13 -10.65 -0.17
C THR A 91 17.92 -10.68 -1.12
N ASP A 92 16.77 -11.22 -0.70
CA ASP A 92 15.55 -11.38 -1.52
C ASP A 92 15.05 -10.04 -2.11
N TRP A 93 15.40 -8.89 -1.51
CA TRP A 93 15.09 -7.57 -2.08
C TRP A 93 15.90 -7.24 -3.35
N GLN A 94 17.06 -7.87 -3.57
CA GLN A 94 17.86 -7.66 -4.78
C GLN A 94 17.18 -8.25 -6.02
N ASP A 95 16.47 -9.36 -5.85
CA ASP A 95 15.69 -9.98 -6.92
C ASP A 95 14.50 -9.09 -7.34
N LEU A 96 13.97 -8.25 -6.44
CA LEU A 96 12.95 -7.25 -6.76
C LEU A 96 13.50 -6.10 -7.60
N ILE A 97 14.78 -5.76 -7.46
CA ILE A 97 15.45 -4.70 -8.23
C ILE A 97 15.90 -5.20 -9.61
N ALA A 98 16.09 -6.51 -9.77
CA ALA A 98 16.45 -7.14 -11.04
C ALA A 98 15.28 -7.23 -12.05
N GLY A 99 14.08 -6.77 -11.70
CA GLY A 99 12.97 -6.60 -12.64
C GLY A 99 13.26 -5.48 -13.64
N ASP A 100 13.27 -5.81 -14.92
CA ASP A 100 13.46 -4.84 -16.01
C ASP A 100 12.38 -3.75 -15.92
N ILE A 101 12.77 -2.50 -15.68
CA ILE A 101 11.85 -1.37 -15.65
C ILE A 101 11.47 -1.09 -17.12
N VAL A 102 10.36 -1.67 -17.57
CA VAL A 102 9.81 -1.36 -18.89
C VAL A 102 9.15 0.01 -18.82
N GLU A 103 9.86 1.03 -19.31
CA GLU A 103 9.27 2.34 -19.62
C GLU A 103 8.36 2.18 -20.85
N TYR A 104 7.05 2.39 -20.66
CA TYR A 104 6.04 2.42 -21.73
C TYR A 104 5.83 3.82 -22.27
#